data_AF-A0A931CMH8-F1
#
_entry.id   AF-A0A931CMH8-F1
#
_cell.length_a   1.000
_cell.length_b   1.000
_cell.length_c   1.000
_cell.angle_alpha   90.00
_cell.angle_beta   90.00
_cell.angle_gamma   90.00
#
_symmetry.space_group_name_H-M   'P 1'
#
loop_
_entity.id
_entity.type
_entity.pdbx_description
1 polymer ?
#
loop_
_entity_poly.entity_id
_entity_poly.type
_entity_poly.pdbx_seq_one_letter_code
_entity_poly.pdbx_strand_id
1 'polypeptide(L)'
;MARRTGREARASGFVLSLWCAIVVIELIVTAFAATGFDEVADASPFGRAGTIVVSLAIAAVACVGAVCAWRGAPGPLRVLVAVLLFLGTGLLVLIALFFVIAADVTVILGFLLVPAAVFVGLIGAAVSRSMPSRVGR
;
A
#
# COMPACT_ATOMS: atom_id res chain seq x y z
N MET A 1 6.40 33.88 -7.24
CA MET A 1 5.68 32.81 -6.50
C MET A 1 5.45 31.52 -7.30
N ALA A 2 5.41 31.51 -8.64
CA ALA A 2 5.13 30.31 -9.46
C ALA A 2 6.21 29.19 -9.48
N ARG A 3 7.45 29.43 -9.02
CA ARG A 3 8.51 28.40 -8.98
C ARG A 3 8.47 27.49 -7.75
N ARG A 4 7.77 27.88 -6.66
CA ARG A 4 7.64 27.02 -5.47
C ARG A 4 6.69 25.85 -5.70
N THR A 5 5.59 26.08 -6.41
CA THR A 5 4.55 25.07 -6.68
C THR A 5 5.06 23.88 -7.49
N GLY A 6 5.93 24.10 -8.48
CA GLY A 6 6.49 23.01 -9.30
C GLY A 6 7.48 22.11 -8.54
N ARG A 7 8.27 22.67 -7.63
CA ARG A 7 9.27 21.92 -6.85
C ARG A 7 8.61 21.10 -5.73
N GLU A 8 7.58 21.66 -5.09
CA GLU A 8 6.74 20.98 -4.09
C GLU A 8 5.92 19.84 -4.70
N ALA A 9 5.32 20.04 -5.88
CA ALA A 9 4.61 18.97 -6.59
C ALA A 9 5.55 17.82 -7.00
N ARG A 10 6.78 18.12 -7.44
CA ARG A 10 7.78 17.12 -7.83
C ARG A 10 8.34 16.36 -6.62
N ALA A 11 8.55 17.04 -5.50
CA ALA A 11 8.96 16.42 -4.24
C ALA A 11 7.87 15.49 -3.69
N SER A 12 6.60 15.89 -3.77
CA SER A 12 5.45 15.06 -3.38
C SER A 12 5.36 13.78 -4.23
N GLY A 13 5.53 13.88 -5.55
CA GLY A 13 5.54 12.72 -6.44
C GLY A 13 6.69 11.74 -6.15
N PHE A 14 7.89 12.26 -5.87
CA PHE A 14 9.04 11.42 -5.51
C PHE A 14 8.80 10.66 -4.20
N VAL A 15 8.28 11.33 -3.17
CA VAL A 15 7.95 10.70 -1.88
C VAL A 15 6.90 9.60 -2.04
N LEU A 16 5.83 9.85 -2.81
CA LEU A 16 4.81 8.84 -3.13
C LEU A 16 5.40 7.63 -3.86
N SER A 17 6.32 7.86 -4.80
CA SER A 17 6.98 6.76 -5.51
C SER A 17 7.87 5.92 -4.60
N LEU A 18 8.57 6.54 -3.64
CA LEU A 18 9.40 5.84 -2.66
C LEU A 18 8.56 4.99 -1.72
N TRP A 19 7.48 5.55 -1.16
CA TRP A 19 6.55 4.79 -0.31
C TRP A 19 5.92 3.62 -1.07
N CYS A 20 5.49 3.85 -2.32
CA CYS A 20 4.94 2.80 -3.15
C CYS A 20 5.96 1.70 -3.44
N ALA A 21 7.22 2.04 -3.74
CA ALA A 21 8.27 1.05 -3.98
C ALA A 21 8.50 0.16 -2.75
N ILE A 22 8.57 0.75 -1.54
CA ILE A 22 8.72 -0.01 -0.30
C ILE A 22 7.55 -0.96 -0.09
N VAL A 23 6.30 -0.46 -0.21
CA VAL A 23 5.09 -1.30 -0.11
C VAL A 23 5.13 -2.47 -1.09
N VAL A 24 5.46 -2.19 -2.36
CA VAL A 24 5.49 -3.23 -3.39
C VAL A 24 6.54 -4.29 -3.07
N ILE A 25 7.73 -3.89 -2.65
CA ILE A 25 8.80 -4.82 -2.28
C ILE A 25 8.36 -5.69 -1.10
N GLU A 26 7.85 -5.09 -0.03
CA GLU A 26 7.41 -5.82 1.17
C GLU A 26 6.30 -6.82 0.85
N LEU A 27 5.29 -6.40 0.07
CA LEU A 27 4.19 -7.28 -0.33
C LEU A 27 4.62 -8.40 -1.28
N ILE A 28 5.57 -8.14 -2.18
CA ILE A 28 6.17 -9.17 -3.03
C ILE A 28 6.94 -10.18 -2.18
N VAL A 29 7.75 -9.72 -1.22
CA VAL A 29 8.48 -10.59 -0.29
C VAL A 29 7.50 -11.46 0.50
N THR A 30 6.41 -10.90 1.02
CA THR A 30 5.36 -11.69 1.71
C THR A 30 4.71 -12.71 0.78
N ALA A 31 4.41 -12.35 -0.47
CA ALA A 31 3.82 -13.28 -1.44
C ALA A 31 4.78 -14.44 -1.77
N PHE A 32 6.06 -14.15 -1.97
CA PHE A 32 7.09 -15.18 -2.16
C PHE A 32 7.31 -16.03 -0.91
N ALA A 33 7.25 -15.43 0.28
CA ALA A 33 7.37 -16.18 1.52
C ALA A 33 6.22 -17.19 1.67
N ALA A 34 5.00 -16.80 1.30
CA ALA A 34 3.84 -17.69 1.31
C ALA A 34 3.94 -18.87 0.32
N THR A 35 4.74 -18.75 -0.76
CA THR A 35 4.97 -19.87 -1.70
C THR A 35 6.10 -20.79 -1.25
N GLY A 36 7.12 -20.25 -0.58
CA GLY A 36 8.34 -20.98 -0.20
C GLY A 36 8.36 -21.56 1.22
N PHE A 37 7.53 -21.05 2.13
CA PHE A 37 7.50 -21.44 3.53
C PHE A 37 6.08 -21.82 3.95
N ASP A 38 5.89 -23.08 4.33
CA ASP A 38 4.59 -23.60 4.76
C ASP A 38 4.09 -22.89 6.02
N GLU A 39 5.01 -22.50 6.91
CA GLU A 39 4.72 -21.78 8.17
C GLU A 39 4.02 -20.44 7.91
N VAL A 40 4.37 -19.76 6.80
CA VAL A 40 3.76 -18.48 6.41
C VAL A 40 2.34 -18.70 5.89
N ALA A 41 2.12 -19.79 5.16
CA ALA A 41 0.80 -20.15 4.66
C ALA A 41 -0.15 -20.54 5.81
N ASP A 42 0.35 -21.31 6.78
CA ASP A 42 -0.43 -21.82 7.91
C ASP A 42 -0.73 -20.73 8.94
N ALA A 43 0.20 -19.79 9.16
CA ALA A 43 -0.02 -18.64 10.05
C ALA A 43 -0.97 -17.60 9.46
N SER A 44 -1.13 -17.57 8.12
CA SER A 44 -1.97 -16.58 7.47
C SER A 44 -3.46 -16.91 7.62
N PRO A 45 -4.31 -15.93 7.98
CA PRO A 45 -5.76 -16.14 8.05
C PRO A 45 -6.39 -16.44 6.67
N PHE A 46 -5.65 -16.22 5.58
CA PHE A 46 -6.12 -16.42 4.21
C PHE A 46 -5.49 -17.64 3.53
N GLY A 47 -4.64 -18.40 4.24
CA GLY A 47 -3.85 -19.49 3.67
C GLY A 47 -2.86 -19.03 2.59
N ARG A 48 -2.22 -19.98 1.91
CA ARG A 48 -1.23 -19.69 0.85
C ARG A 48 -1.77 -18.80 -0.27
N ALA A 49 -2.78 -19.29 -0.98
CA ALA A 49 -3.31 -18.62 -2.17
C ALA A 49 -3.92 -17.25 -1.83
N GLY A 50 -4.65 -17.16 -0.72
CA GLY A 50 -5.26 -15.91 -0.29
C GLY A 50 -4.23 -14.85 0.08
N THR A 51 -3.15 -15.22 0.78
CA THR A 51 -2.05 -14.29 1.10
C THR A 51 -1.41 -13.71 -0.14
N ILE A 52 -1.09 -14.57 -1.12
CA ILE A 52 -0.48 -14.16 -2.39
C ILE A 52 -1.40 -13.18 -3.11
N VAL A 53 -2.69 -13.53 -3.27
CA VAL A 53 -3.66 -12.70 -3.98
C VAL A 53 -3.86 -11.36 -3.29
N VAL A 54 -4.01 -11.35 -1.96
CA VAL A 54 -4.20 -10.13 -1.18
C VAL A 54 -2.98 -9.22 -1.29
N SER A 55 -1.76 -9.76 -1.10
CA SER A 55 -0.53 -8.98 -1.22
C SER A 55 -0.36 -8.36 -2.61
N LEU A 56 -0.57 -9.13 -3.67
CA LEU A 56 -0.44 -8.61 -5.04
C LEU A 56 -1.53 -7.60 -5.39
N ALA A 57 -2.77 -7.83 -4.93
CA ALA A 57 -3.87 -6.89 -5.15
C ALA A 57 -3.62 -5.56 -4.45
N ILE A 58 -3.17 -5.58 -3.18
CA ILE A 58 -2.86 -4.36 -2.43
C ILE A 58 -1.66 -3.63 -3.07
N ALA A 59 -0.64 -4.35 -3.53
CA ALA A 59 0.48 -3.76 -4.25
C ALA A 59 0.02 -3.01 -5.51
N ALA A 60 -0.85 -3.62 -6.32
CA ALA A 60 -1.41 -2.99 -7.51
C ALA A 60 -2.24 -1.74 -7.16
N VAL A 61 -3.10 -1.83 -6.14
CA VAL A 61 -3.91 -0.70 -5.67
C VAL A 61 -3.03 0.42 -5.11
N ALA A 62 -1.93 0.11 -4.41
CA ALA A 62 -0.96 1.09 -3.93
C ALA A 62 -0.29 1.84 -5.08
N CYS A 63 0.09 1.15 -6.16
CA CYS A 63 0.62 1.79 -7.37
C CYS A 63 -0.41 2.72 -8.01
N VAL A 64 -1.64 2.25 -8.22
CA VAL A 64 -2.73 3.07 -8.77
C VAL A 64 -3.00 4.28 -7.87
N GLY A 65 -3.00 4.08 -6.55
CA GLY A 65 -3.12 5.12 -5.54
C GLY A 65 -2.05 6.18 -5.62
N ALA A 66 -0.78 5.79 -5.68
CA ALA A 66 0.33 6.72 -5.82
C ALA A 66 0.22 7.56 -7.10
N VAL A 67 -0.15 6.93 -8.22
CA VAL A 67 -0.38 7.63 -9.50
C VAL A 67 -1.58 8.57 -9.41
N CYS A 68 -2.68 8.14 -8.79
CA CYS A 68 -3.89 8.96 -8.60
C CYS A 68 -3.62 10.18 -7.70
N ALA A 69 -2.87 9.99 -6.62
CA ALA A 69 -2.46 11.07 -5.72
C ALA A 69 -1.53 12.05 -6.43
N TRP A 70 -0.62 11.57 -7.29
CA TRP A 70 0.31 12.42 -8.02
C TRP A 70 -0.33 13.20 -9.17
N ARG A 71 -1.20 12.55 -9.97
CA ARG A 71 -1.83 13.17 -11.15
C ARG A 71 -3.11 13.97 -10.82
N GLY A 72 -3.69 13.77 -9.64
CA GLY A 72 -4.95 14.39 -9.24
C GLY A 72 -6.16 13.70 -9.89
N ALA A 73 -6.62 12.61 -9.27
CA ALA A 73 -7.73 11.82 -9.79
C ALA A 73 -9.11 12.53 -9.70
N PRO A 74 -10.05 12.23 -10.61
CA PRO A 74 -11.43 12.72 -10.53
C PRO A 74 -12.16 12.16 -9.31
N GLY A 75 -13.14 12.91 -8.79
CA GLY A 75 -13.79 12.65 -7.51
C GLY A 75 -14.21 11.19 -7.24
N PRO A 76 -14.97 10.53 -8.13
CA PRO A 76 -15.42 9.15 -7.91
C PRO A 76 -14.27 8.14 -7.84
N LEU A 77 -13.30 8.25 -8.76
CA LEU A 77 -12.13 7.37 -8.80
C LEU A 77 -11.26 7.57 -7.54
N ARG A 78 -11.11 8.82 -7.10
CA ARG A 78 -10.36 9.17 -5.89
C ARG A 78 -10.97 8.51 -4.64
N VAL A 79 -12.30 8.57 -4.49
CA VAL A 79 -13.01 7.95 -3.36
C VAL A 79 -12.84 6.43 -3.40
N LEU A 80 -13.06 5.81 -4.56
CA LEU A 80 -12.92 4.36 -4.72
C LEU A 80 -11.51 3.89 -4.35
N VAL A 81 -10.48 4.52 -4.91
CA VAL A 81 -9.08 4.14 -4.65
C VAL A 81 -8.71 4.38 -3.19
N ALA A 82 -9.16 5.47 -2.57
CA ALA A 82 -8.93 5.71 -1.15
C ALA A 82 -9.56 4.62 -0.28
N VAL A 83 -10.82 4.24 -0.54
CA VAL A 83 -11.51 3.16 0.19
C VAL A 83 -10.75 1.84 0.04
N LEU A 84 -10.32 1.48 -1.18
CA LEU A 84 -9.55 0.26 -1.41
C LEU A 84 -8.21 0.26 -0.68
N LEU A 85 -7.52 1.40 -0.60
CA LEU A 85 -6.26 1.53 0.15
C LEU A 85 -6.48 1.40 1.65
N PHE A 86 -7.55 1.97 2.20
CA PHE A 86 -7.87 1.81 3.63
C PHE A 86 -8.27 0.37 3.97
N LEU A 87 -9.05 -0.29 3.11
CA LEU A 87 -9.35 -1.72 3.25
C LEU A 87 -8.08 -2.56 3.17
N GLY A 88 -7.20 -2.27 2.21
CA GLY A 88 -5.90 -2.91 2.08
C GLY A 88 -5.04 -2.71 3.33
N THR A 89 -5.00 -1.50 3.88
CA THR A 89 -4.29 -1.20 5.13
C THR A 89 -4.81 -2.06 6.29
N GLY A 90 -6.13 -2.15 6.45
CA GLY A 90 -6.74 -3.01 7.48
C GLY A 90 -6.38 -4.48 7.31
N LEU A 91 -6.40 -4.98 6.07
CA LEU A 91 -6.00 -6.35 5.76
C LEU A 91 -4.51 -6.61 6.07
N LEU A 92 -3.62 -5.67 5.75
CA LEU A 92 -2.20 -5.79 6.08
C LEU A 92 -1.95 -5.80 7.59
N VAL A 93 -2.64 -4.95 8.34
CA VAL A 93 -2.58 -4.96 9.81
C VAL A 93 -3.06 -6.30 10.36
N LEU A 94 -4.14 -6.85 9.81
CA LEU A 94 -4.65 -8.16 10.21
C LEU A 94 -3.61 -9.26 9.95
N ILE A 95 -3.04 -9.33 8.74
CA ILE A 95 -2.00 -10.32 8.40
C ILE A 95 -0.79 -10.15 9.33
N ALA A 96 -0.33 -8.92 9.53
CA ALA A 96 0.80 -8.62 10.40
C ALA A 96 0.56 -9.10 11.84
N LEU A 97 -0.63 -8.86 12.39
CA LEU A 97 -1.00 -9.31 13.74
C LEU A 97 -0.99 -10.84 13.82
N PHE A 98 -1.57 -11.54 12.85
CA PHE A 98 -1.56 -13.01 12.83
C PHE A 98 -0.14 -13.56 12.77
N PHE A 99 0.73 -12.98 11.93
CA PHE A 99 2.13 -13.38 11.84
C PHE A 99 2.93 -13.14 13.12
N VAL A 100 2.64 -12.05 13.85
CA VAL A 100 3.24 -11.76 15.15
C VAL A 100 2.73 -12.73 16.22
N ILE A 101 1.44 -13.06 16.23
CA ILE A 101 0.83 -13.96 17.23
C ILE A 101 1.27 -15.40 17.04
N ALA A 102 1.50 -15.85 15.79
CA ALA A 102 1.99 -17.19 15.50
C ALA A 102 3.37 -17.49 16.10
N ALA A 103 4.12 -16.46 16.53
CA ALA A 103 5.32 -16.56 17.38
C ALA A 103 6.52 -17.36 16.83
N ASP A 104 6.63 -17.53 15.51
CA ASP A 104 7.74 -18.21 14.83
C ASP A 104 8.51 -17.26 13.87
N VAL A 105 9.18 -17.81 12.84
CA VAL A 105 9.86 -17.05 11.77
C VAL A 105 8.93 -16.01 11.12
N THR A 106 7.61 -16.26 11.15
CA THR A 106 6.57 -15.34 10.68
C THR A 106 6.56 -14.01 11.42
N VAL A 107 7.06 -13.92 12.65
CA VAL A 107 7.14 -12.67 13.42
C VAL A 107 7.92 -11.60 12.66
N ILE A 108 9.01 -11.98 11.99
CA ILE A 108 9.82 -11.06 11.18
C ILE A 108 8.99 -10.50 10.02
N LEU A 109 8.18 -11.34 9.36
CA LEU A 109 7.25 -10.91 8.30
C LEU A 109 6.14 -10.02 8.85
N GLY A 110 5.66 -10.30 10.06
CA GLY A 110 4.70 -9.46 10.77
C GLY A 110 5.23 -8.04 10.97
N PHE A 111 6.45 -7.90 11.49
CA PHE A 111 7.11 -6.59 11.62
C PHE A 111 7.42 -5.94 10.27
N LEU A 112 7.80 -6.72 9.26
CA LEU A 112 8.03 -6.23 7.90
C LEU A 112 6.76 -5.62 7.28
N LEU A 113 5.58 -6.15 7.59
CA LEU A 113 4.30 -5.66 7.05
C LEU A 113 3.77 -4.40 7.72
N VAL A 114 4.28 -4.03 8.90
CA VAL A 114 3.83 -2.82 9.62
C VAL A 114 4.17 -1.54 8.83
N PRO A 115 5.41 -1.33 8.34
CA PRO A 115 5.73 -0.23 7.44
C PRO A 115 4.86 -0.21 6.18
N ALA A 116 4.65 -1.36 5.50
CA ALA A 116 3.76 -1.45 4.34
C ALA A 116 2.36 -0.92 4.67
N ALA A 117 1.76 -1.38 5.77
CA ALA A 117 0.44 -0.93 6.20
C ALA A 117 0.39 0.60 6.41
N VAL A 118 1.40 1.16 7.10
CA VAL A 118 1.52 2.60 7.32
C VAL A 118 1.62 3.35 6.00
N PHE A 119 2.47 2.91 5.08
CA PHE A 119 2.66 3.56 3.79
C PHE A 119 1.44 3.46 2.89
N VAL A 120 0.75 2.32 2.84
CA VAL A 120 -0.53 2.19 2.12
C VAL A 120 -1.57 3.17 2.69
N GLY A 121 -1.66 3.29 4.02
CA GLY A 121 -2.53 4.25 4.68
C GLY A 121 -2.19 5.71 4.33
N LEU A 122 -0.90 6.04 4.30
CA LEU A 122 -0.41 7.37 3.90
C LEU A 122 -0.70 7.68 2.43
N ILE A 123 -0.56 6.70 1.53
CA ILE A 123 -0.96 6.83 0.12
C ILE A 123 -2.48 7.05 0.04
N GLY A 124 -3.29 6.31 0.80
CA GLY A 124 -4.74 6.50 0.87
C GLY A 124 -5.14 7.89 1.36
N ALA A 125 -4.46 8.40 2.38
CA ALA A 125 -4.64 9.77 2.87
C ALA A 125 -4.23 10.82 1.81
N ALA A 126 -3.13 10.59 1.08
CA ALA A 126 -2.69 11.46 0.00
C ALA A 126 -3.69 11.48 -1.17
N VAL A 127 -4.21 10.31 -1.58
CA VAL A 127 -5.28 10.19 -2.57
C VAL A 127 -6.49 10.99 -2.12
N SER A 128 -6.94 10.83 -0.87
CA SER A 128 -8.12 11.52 -0.34
C SER A 128 -7.99 13.05 -0.36
N ARG A 129 -6.78 13.57 -0.17
CA ARG A 129 -6.48 15.01 -0.16
C ARG A 129 -6.19 15.59 -1.55
N SER A 130 -5.94 14.75 -2.56
CA SER A 130 -5.64 15.23 -3.91
C SER A 130 -6.83 16.00 -4.49
N MET A 131 -6.69 17.31 -4.69
CA MET A 131 -7.71 18.11 -5.38
C MET A 131 -7.61 17.88 -6.89
N PRO A 132 -8.73 17.90 -7.62
CA PRO A 132 -8.69 17.94 -9.07
C PRO A 132 -7.88 19.18 -9.48
N SER A 133 -6.81 18.99 -10.27
CA SER A 133 -6.13 20.11 -10.89
C SER A 133 -7.14 20.81 -11.79
N ARG A 134 -7.61 22.00 -11.40
CA ARG A 134 -8.36 22.91 -12.28
C ARG A 134 -7.41 23.40 -13.37
N VAL A 135 -7.15 22.55 -14.36
CA VAL A 135 -6.51 22.95 -15.61
C VAL A 135 -7.62 23.54 -16.46
N GLY A 136 -7.66 24.89 -16.49
CA GLY A 136 -8.27 25.71 -17.55
C GLY A 136 -9.73 25.44 -17.92
N ARG A 137 -10.64 26.17 -17.30
CA ARG A 137 -11.73 26.82 -18.04
C ARG A 137 -11.62 28.30 -17.80
#